data_AF-A0A2J4Z0H7-F1
#
_entry.id   AF-A0A2J4Z0H7-F1
#
_cell.length_a   1.000
_cell.length_b   1.000
_cell.length_c   1.000
_cell.angle_alpha   90.00
_cell.angle_beta   90.00
_cell.angle_gamma   90.00
#
_symmetry.space_group_name_H-M   'P 1'
#
loop_
_entity.id
_entity.type
_entity.pdbx_description
1 polymer ?
#
loop_
_entity_poly.entity_id
_entity_poly.type
_entity_poly.pdbx_seq_one_letter_code
_entity_poly.pdbx_strand_id
1 'polypeptide(L)'
;MSVIAQAGAKGRQLHKFGGSSLADAKCYLRVAGIMTEYSQAGDMMVVSAAGSTTNQLISWLKLSQTDRLSAHQVQQSLRRYQMELISGLLSPDAADTLIAIFIQDLERLAGLLD
;
A
#
# COMPACT_ATOMS: atom_id res chain seq x y z
N MET A 1 -40.38 -4.56 9.83
CA MET A 1 -39.79 -3.61 10.80
C MET A 1 -38.28 -3.79 10.78
N SER A 2 -37.57 -3.12 9.88
CA SER A 2 -36.11 -2.99 9.97
C SER A 2 -35.81 -1.52 10.18
N VAL A 3 -35.06 -1.23 11.22
CA VAL A 3 -34.96 0.09 11.84
C VAL A 3 -34.19 1.03 10.91
N ILE A 4 -34.89 2.03 10.37
CA ILE A 4 -34.25 3.17 9.71
C ILE A 4 -33.74 4.07 10.83
N ALA A 5 -32.47 3.94 11.19
CA ALA A 5 -31.81 4.92 12.04
C ALA A 5 -31.50 6.15 11.19
N GLN A 6 -32.37 7.16 11.24
CA GLN A 6 -32.04 8.49 10.74
C GLN A 6 -31.67 9.36 11.94
N ALA A 7 -30.40 9.70 12.08
CA ALA A 7 -29.91 10.55 13.17
C ALA A 7 -28.86 11.55 12.67
N GLY A 8 -29.31 12.73 12.27
CA GLY A 8 -28.89 14.05 12.80
C GLY A 8 -27.44 14.54 12.74
N ALA A 9 -26.43 13.72 12.44
CA ALA A 9 -25.06 14.15 12.18
C ALA A 9 -24.69 13.69 10.77
N LYS A 10 -24.01 14.53 9.97
CA LYS A 10 -23.35 14.01 8.76
C LYS A 10 -22.35 12.95 9.22
N GLY A 11 -22.76 11.69 9.17
CA GLY A 11 -21.97 10.57 9.67
C GLY A 11 -20.70 10.46 8.86
N ARG A 12 -19.56 10.52 9.56
CA ARG A 12 -18.23 10.31 8.97
C ARG A 12 -18.18 8.96 8.28
N GLN A 13 -17.83 8.94 7.00
CA GLN A 13 -17.71 7.69 6.23
C GLN A 13 -16.33 7.07 6.42
N LEU A 14 -16.28 5.74 6.29
CA LEU A 14 -15.05 4.96 6.27
C LEU A 14 -14.98 4.16 4.97
N HIS A 15 -13.98 4.46 4.15
CA HIS A 15 -13.73 3.82 2.87
C HIS A 15 -12.59 2.81 3.04
N LYS A 16 -12.85 1.54 2.74
CA LYS A 16 -11.82 0.48 2.80
C LYS A 16 -11.45 0.00 1.40
N PHE A 17 -10.16 0.01 1.08
CA PHE A 17 -9.62 -0.54 -0.16
C PHE A 17 -8.70 -1.73 0.13
N GLY A 18 -8.89 -2.82 -0.62
CA GLY A 18 -8.03 -4.01 -0.53
C GLY A 18 -6.75 -3.86 -1.34
N GLY A 19 -5.84 -4.84 -1.23
CA GLY A 19 -4.56 -4.78 -1.96
C GLY A 19 -4.72 -4.79 -3.48
N SER A 20 -5.72 -5.51 -4.01
CA SER A 20 -6.03 -5.50 -5.45
C SER A 20 -6.48 -4.13 -5.96
N SER A 21 -7.17 -3.34 -5.12
CA SER A 21 -7.55 -1.97 -5.43
C SER A 21 -6.36 -1.01 -5.51
N LEU A 22 -5.17 -1.47 -5.10
CA LEU A 22 -3.92 -0.73 -5.05
C LEU A 22 -2.80 -1.51 -5.78
N ALA A 23 -3.15 -2.34 -6.76
CA ALA A 23 -2.20 -3.26 -7.39
C ALA A 23 -1.23 -2.58 -8.36
N ASP A 24 -1.63 -1.46 -8.97
CA ASP A 24 -0.83 -0.70 -9.92
C ASP A 24 -1.22 0.79 -9.88
N ALA A 25 -0.49 1.64 -10.61
CA ALA A 25 -0.74 3.09 -10.64
C ALA A 25 -2.17 3.43 -11.11
N LYS A 26 -2.72 2.70 -12.10
CA LYS A 26 -4.10 2.94 -12.56
C LYS A 26 -5.11 2.62 -11.46
N CYS A 27 -4.87 1.57 -10.68
CA CYS A 27 -5.70 1.22 -9.54
C CYS A 27 -5.69 2.32 -8.46
N TYR A 28 -4.51 2.84 -8.11
CA TYR A 28 -4.39 3.97 -7.18
C TYR A 28 -5.14 5.21 -7.67
N LEU A 29 -4.99 5.58 -8.95
CA LEU A 29 -5.70 6.72 -9.52
C LEU A 29 -7.23 6.54 -9.48
N ARG A 30 -7.73 5.32 -9.69
CA ARG A 30 -9.17 5.02 -9.51
C ARG A 30 -9.61 5.21 -8.07
N VAL A 31 -8.83 4.71 -7.10
CA VAL A 31 -9.13 4.90 -5.67
C VAL A 31 -9.12 6.38 -5.30
N ALA A 32 -8.14 7.14 -5.78
CA ALA A 32 -8.06 8.59 -5.58
C ALA A 32 -9.27 9.32 -6.19
N GLY A 33 -9.71 8.89 -7.39
CA GLY A 33 -10.93 9.39 -8.02
C GLY A 33 -12.18 9.12 -7.16
N ILE A 34 -12.34 7.88 -6.65
CA ILE A 34 -13.44 7.52 -5.76
C ILE A 34 -13.46 8.42 -4.52
N MET A 35 -12.31 8.66 -3.90
CA MET A 35 -12.24 9.54 -2.73
C MET A 35 -12.56 10.99 -3.06
N THR A 36 -12.09 11.47 -4.22
CA THR A 36 -12.34 12.85 -4.66
C THR A 36 -13.84 13.08 -4.91
N GLU A 37 -14.54 12.08 -5.45
CA GLU A 37 -15.94 12.19 -5.83
C GLU A 37 -16.91 11.89 -4.68
N TYR A 38 -16.57 10.92 -3.81
CA TYR A 38 -17.50 10.36 -2.83
C TYR A 38 -17.14 10.60 -1.37
N SER A 39 -16.04 11.31 -1.06
CA SER A 39 -15.67 11.62 0.32
C SER A 39 -15.86 13.09 0.68
N GLN A 40 -16.20 13.33 1.93
CA GLN A 40 -16.32 14.65 2.54
C GLN A 40 -15.20 14.90 3.52
N ALA A 41 -14.98 16.18 3.86
CA ALA A 41 -14.08 16.56 4.92
C ALA A 41 -14.44 15.83 6.22
N GLY A 42 -13.47 15.12 6.76
CA GLY A 42 -13.65 14.27 7.93
C GLY A 42 -13.68 12.80 7.60
N ASP A 43 -13.99 12.33 6.39
CA ASP A 43 -14.04 10.90 6.10
C ASP A 43 -12.68 10.20 6.26
N MET A 44 -12.70 8.88 6.50
CA MET A 44 -11.50 8.06 6.67
C MET A 44 -11.29 7.10 5.52
N MET A 45 -10.02 6.88 5.18
CA MET A 45 -9.59 5.79 4.32
C MET A 45 -8.80 4.76 5.14
N VAL A 46 -9.09 3.48 4.92
CA VAL A 46 -8.28 2.35 5.37
C VAL A 46 -7.82 1.56 4.15
N VAL A 47 -6.50 1.35 4.04
CA VAL A 47 -5.90 0.61 2.93
C VAL A 47 -5.18 -0.64 3.42
N SER A 48 -5.24 -1.69 2.61
CA SER A 48 -4.32 -2.82 2.74
C SER A 48 -2.99 -2.52 2.03
N ALA A 49 -1.98 -3.37 2.24
CA ALA A 49 -0.76 -3.29 1.44
C ALA A 49 -1.05 -3.52 -0.05
N ALA A 50 -0.32 -2.85 -0.93
CA ALA A 50 -0.50 -2.89 -2.38
C ALA A 50 -0.35 -4.30 -2.96
N GLY A 51 -1.26 -4.71 -3.84
CA GLY A 51 -1.21 -5.98 -4.55
C GLY A 51 -1.03 -7.19 -3.62
N SER A 52 0.03 -7.97 -3.86
CA SER A 52 0.38 -9.17 -3.08
C SER A 52 1.53 -8.92 -2.09
N THR A 53 1.78 -7.67 -1.70
CA THR A 53 2.93 -7.27 -0.87
C THR A 53 3.03 -8.09 0.42
N THR A 54 1.92 -8.29 1.14
CA THR A 54 1.91 -9.10 2.37
C THR A 54 2.39 -10.53 2.12
N ASN A 55 1.96 -11.17 1.03
CA ASN A 55 2.39 -12.53 0.70
C ASN A 55 3.87 -12.57 0.31
N GLN A 56 4.35 -11.55 -0.40
CA GLN A 56 5.77 -11.43 -0.76
C GLN A 56 6.65 -11.23 0.49
N LEU A 57 6.22 -10.41 1.45
CA LEU A 57 6.92 -10.26 2.74
C LEU A 57 6.96 -11.58 3.54
N ILE A 58 5.85 -12.33 3.57
CA ILE A 58 5.81 -13.66 4.21
C ILE A 58 6.76 -14.63 3.49
N SER A 59 6.79 -14.60 2.16
CA SER A 59 7.70 -15.42 1.35
C SER A 59 9.15 -15.05 1.62
N TRP A 60 9.45 -13.76 1.71
CA TRP A 60 10.79 -13.26 2.01
C TRP A 60 11.30 -13.76 3.37
N LEU A 61 10.47 -13.66 4.42
CA LEU A 61 10.79 -14.18 5.75
C LEU A 61 11.07 -15.69 5.75
N LYS A 62 10.25 -16.48 5.05
CA LYS A 62 10.45 -17.94 4.99
C LYS A 62 11.75 -18.30 4.25
N LEU A 63 12.04 -17.58 3.17
CA LEU A 63 13.23 -17.81 2.36
C LEU A 63 14.49 -17.30 3.04
N SER A 64 14.46 -16.22 3.82
CA SER A 64 15.67 -15.73 4.52
C SER A 64 16.28 -16.78 5.45
N GLN A 65 15.44 -17.68 5.98
CA GLN A 65 15.82 -18.76 6.88
C GLN A 65 16.30 -20.03 6.17
N THR A 66 16.02 -20.20 4.88
CA THR A 66 16.20 -21.48 4.16
C THR A 66 16.97 -21.35 2.84
N ASP A 67 16.77 -20.27 2.10
CA ASP A 67 17.39 -19.97 0.82
C ASP A 67 17.61 -18.46 0.66
N ARG A 68 18.81 -18.00 1.04
CA ARG A 68 19.21 -16.59 0.97
C ARG A 68 19.18 -16.03 -0.45
N LEU A 69 19.47 -16.84 -1.47
CA LEU A 69 19.47 -16.37 -2.85
C LEU A 69 18.05 -16.02 -3.29
N SER A 70 17.10 -16.92 -3.06
CA SER A 70 15.69 -16.68 -3.34
C SER A 70 15.11 -15.55 -2.48
N ALA A 71 15.54 -15.41 -1.23
CA ALA A 71 15.16 -14.29 -0.37
C ALA A 71 15.53 -12.93 -1.00
N HIS A 72 16.77 -12.80 -1.50
CA HIS A 72 17.20 -11.59 -2.21
C HIS A 72 16.39 -11.31 -3.48
N GLN A 73 15.99 -12.34 -4.24
CA GLN A 73 15.14 -12.17 -5.43
C GLN A 73 13.76 -11.60 -5.06
N VAL A 74 13.16 -12.07 -3.98
CA VAL A 74 11.88 -11.53 -3.48
C VAL A 74 12.05 -10.09 -3.02
N GLN A 75 13.12 -9.78 -2.29
CA GLN A 75 13.43 -8.40 -1.86
C GLN A 75 13.58 -7.45 -3.05
N GLN A 76 14.32 -7.83 -4.10
CA GLN A 76 14.47 -7.01 -5.30
C GLN A 76 13.14 -6.83 -6.05
N SER A 77 12.31 -7.87 -6.08
CA SER A 77 10.98 -7.80 -6.70
C SER A 77 10.05 -6.84 -5.94
N LEU A 78 10.04 -6.92 -4.60
CA LEU A 78 9.34 -5.98 -3.72
C LEU A 78 9.81 -4.54 -3.93
N ARG A 79 11.14 -4.35 -3.96
CA ARG A 79 11.77 -3.04 -4.19
C ARG A 79 11.29 -2.42 -5.49
N ARG A 80 11.43 -3.17 -6.59
CA ARG A 80 11.03 -2.69 -7.93
C ARG A 80 9.54 -2.36 -7.97
N TYR A 81 8.69 -3.25 -7.45
CA TYR A 81 7.25 -3.05 -7.46
C TYR A 81 6.82 -1.76 -6.74
N GLN A 82 7.36 -1.49 -5.55
CA GLN A 82 7.02 -0.27 -4.80
C GLN A 82 7.62 0.98 -5.45
N MET A 83 8.84 0.92 -5.98
CA MET A 83 9.43 2.05 -6.71
C MET A 83 8.63 2.41 -7.96
N GLU A 84 8.17 1.41 -8.73
CA GLU A 84 7.30 1.62 -9.90
C GLU A 84 5.98 2.29 -9.51
N LEU A 85 5.37 1.90 -8.39
CA LEU A 85 4.17 2.56 -7.87
C LEU A 85 4.45 4.02 -7.50
N ILE A 86 5.53 4.29 -6.75
CA ILE A 86 5.87 5.63 -6.29
C ILE A 86 6.14 6.57 -7.48
N SER A 87 7.03 6.17 -8.39
CA SER A 87 7.38 6.96 -9.57
C SER A 87 6.22 7.11 -10.56
N GLY A 88 5.31 6.15 -10.62
CA GLY A 88 4.12 6.21 -11.47
C GLY A 88 2.99 7.10 -10.94
N LEU A 89 3.04 7.52 -9.68
CA LEU A 89 1.95 8.24 -9.00
C LEU A 89 2.32 9.65 -8.52
N LEU A 90 3.59 9.92 -8.26
CA LEU A 90 4.07 11.18 -7.69
C LEU A 90 4.88 12.00 -8.70
N SER A 91 5.03 13.30 -8.44
CA SER A 91 6.00 14.12 -9.16
C SER A 91 7.43 13.64 -8.86
N PRO A 92 8.41 13.92 -9.74
CA PRO A 92 9.79 13.46 -9.54
C PRO A 92 10.37 13.81 -8.17
N ASP A 93 10.24 15.07 -7.73
CA ASP A 93 10.80 15.52 -6.44
C ASP A 93 10.17 14.79 -5.23
N ALA A 94 8.87 14.55 -5.27
CA ALA A 94 8.16 13.84 -4.22
C ALA A 94 8.47 12.32 -4.26
N ALA A 95 8.59 11.76 -5.46
CA ALA A 95 8.96 10.37 -5.67
C ALA A 95 10.37 10.10 -5.13
N ASP A 96 11.35 10.94 -5.43
CA ASP A 96 12.73 10.78 -4.97
C ASP A 96 12.81 10.77 -3.44
N THR A 97 12.11 11.70 -2.80
CA THR A 97 12.01 11.78 -1.34
C THR A 97 11.42 10.50 -0.75
N LEU A 98 10.30 10.02 -1.30
CA LEU A 98 9.61 8.83 -0.79
C LEU A 98 10.36 7.53 -1.09
N ILE A 99 11.04 7.45 -2.23
CA ILE A 99 11.91 6.31 -2.58
C ILE A 99 13.06 6.20 -1.59
N ALA A 100 13.67 7.32 -1.17
CA ALA A 100 14.72 7.30 -0.17
C ALA A 100 14.23 6.73 1.17
N ILE A 101 13.05 7.16 1.63
CA ILE A 101 12.41 6.62 2.85
C ILE A 101 12.11 5.13 2.68
N PHE A 102 11.52 4.73 1.55
CA PHE A 102 11.20 3.34 1.26
C PHE A 102 12.44 2.43 1.26
N ILE A 103 13.57 2.90 0.72
CA ILE A 103 14.83 2.15 0.74
C ILE A 103 15.29 1.92 2.19
N GLN A 104 15.24 2.96 3.04
CA GLN A 104 15.59 2.83 4.46
C GLN A 104 14.66 1.85 5.19
N ASP A 105 13.36 1.88 4.90
CA ASP A 105 12.40 0.91 5.46
C ASP A 105 12.72 -0.52 5.02
N LEU A 106 13.07 -0.72 3.74
CA LEU A 106 13.42 -2.03 3.21
C LEU A 106 14.74 -2.57 3.80
N GLU A 107 15.74 -1.71 3.99
CA GLU A 107 17.00 -2.03 4.66
C GLU A 107 16.76 -2.39 6.14
N ARG A 108 15.91 -1.62 6.83
CA ARG A 108 15.50 -1.92 8.19
C ARG A 108 14.82 -3.28 8.29
N LEU A 109 13.90 -3.58 7.37
CA LEU A 109 13.25 -4.90 7.32
C LEU A 109 14.27 -6.01 7.06
N ALA A 110 15.20 -5.81 6.14
CA ALA A 110 16.24 -6.79 5.85
C ALA A 110 17.09 -7.09 7.09
N GLY A 111 17.49 -6.07 7.86
CA GLY A 111 18.25 -6.25 9.10
C GLY A 111 17.47 -6.93 10.24
N LEU A 112 16.14 -7.06 10.14
CA LEU A 112 15.33 -7.87 11.06
C LEU A 112 15.26 -9.35 10.66
N LEU A 113 15.71 -9.69 9.44
CA LEU A 113 15.64 -11.05 8.88
C LEU A 113 16.98 -11.80 8.93
N ASP A 114 18.07 -11.09 9.27
CA ASP A 114 19.39 -11.65 9.58
C ASP A 114 19.42 -12.32 10.96
#